data_AF-A0A195CBC4-F1
#
_entry.id   AF-A0A195CBC4-F1
#
_cell.length_a   1.000
_cell.length_b   1.000
_cell.length_c   1.000
_cell.angle_alpha   90.00
_cell.angle_beta   90.00
_cell.angle_gamma   90.00
#
_symmetry.space_group_name_H-M   'P 1'
#
loop_
_entity.id
_entity.type
_entity.pdbx_description
1 polymer ?
#
loop_
_entity_poly.entity_id
_entity_poly.type
_entity_poly.pdbx_seq_one_letter_code
_entity_poly.pdbx_strand_id
1 'polypeptide(L)'
;MKGYFLILLVSLVTLAIANEKYTRKYDDVNVDKILQNNRVLTNYIRCLMDEGPCTAEGRELRKTLPDALSSDCSKCNDKQKVMAEKVINHLKAKRSRDWDRLVAKYDPHGEYKKRYEKS
;
A
#
# COMPACT_ATOMS: atom_id res chain seq x y z
N MET A 1 24.45 -52.27 -5.05
CA MET A 1 24.03 -51.19 -4.12
C MET A 1 24.71 -49.88 -4.48
N LYS A 2 24.41 -49.26 -5.63
CA LYS A 2 25.06 -48.03 -6.13
C LYS A 2 24.09 -46.99 -6.72
N GLY A 3 22.78 -47.21 -6.59
CA GLY A 3 21.74 -46.36 -7.21
C GLY A 3 20.88 -45.55 -6.22
N TYR A 4 21.02 -45.74 -4.91
CA TYR A 4 20.13 -45.10 -3.92
C TYR A 4 20.69 -43.82 -3.31
N PHE A 5 21.98 -43.53 -3.49
CA PHE A 5 22.62 -42.36 -2.89
C PHE A 5 22.39 -41.05 -3.67
N LEU A 6 22.02 -41.15 -4.96
CA LEU A 6 21.76 -39.99 -5.82
C LEU A 6 20.32 -39.47 -5.73
N ILE A 7 19.38 -40.27 -5.23
CA ILE A 7 17.98 -39.87 -5.11
C ILE A 7 17.72 -39.07 -3.82
N LEU A 8 18.62 -39.16 -2.84
CA LEU A 8 18.50 -38.48 -1.54
C LEU A 8 18.95 -37.01 -1.53
N LEU A 9 19.55 -36.51 -2.62
CA LEU A 9 20.02 -35.12 -2.74
C LEU A 9 18.99 -34.17 -3.40
N VAL A 10 17.85 -34.67 -3.88
CA VAL A 10 16.82 -33.86 -4.57
C VAL A 10 15.76 -33.30 -3.60
N SER A 11 15.86 -33.58 -2.30
CA SER A 11 14.81 -33.25 -1.30
C SER A 11 14.94 -31.88 -0.62
N LEU A 12 15.83 -30.98 -1.04
CA LEU A 12 16.15 -29.79 -0.24
C LEU A 12 16.32 -28.50 -1.06
N VAL A 13 15.33 -28.15 -1.88
CA VAL A 13 15.12 -26.74 -2.27
C VAL A 13 13.62 -26.43 -2.31
N THR A 14 12.95 -26.53 -1.16
CA THR A 14 11.76 -25.71 -0.94
C THR A 14 12.25 -24.28 -0.70
N LEU A 15 12.29 -23.47 -1.76
CA LEU A 15 12.39 -22.01 -1.61
C LEU A 15 11.18 -21.57 -0.76
N ALA A 16 11.39 -21.38 0.52
CA ALA A 16 10.47 -20.63 1.36
C ALA A 16 10.45 -19.21 0.79
N ILE A 17 9.49 -18.93 -0.09
CA ILE A 17 9.22 -17.57 -0.55
C ILE A 17 8.72 -16.84 0.69
N ALA A 18 9.63 -16.19 1.41
CA ALA A 18 9.28 -15.26 2.46
C ALA A 18 8.44 -14.16 1.80
N ASN A 19 7.12 -14.22 1.98
CA ASN A 19 6.22 -13.25 1.40
C ASN A 19 6.43 -11.93 2.14
N GLU A 20 7.31 -11.06 1.62
CA GLU A 20 7.66 -9.80 2.27
C GLU A 20 6.41 -8.95 2.46
N LYS A 21 6.04 -8.69 3.72
CA LYS A 21 4.89 -7.85 4.07
C LYS A 21 5.35 -6.41 4.32
N TYR A 22 4.46 -5.45 4.09
CA TYR A 22 4.72 -4.08 4.51
C TYR A 22 4.82 -3.98 6.03
N THR A 23 5.57 -2.99 6.51
CA THR A 23 5.76 -2.77 7.94
C THR A 23 4.42 -2.58 8.65
N ARG A 24 4.30 -3.18 9.84
CA ARG A 24 3.12 -3.05 10.71
C ARG A 24 3.27 -1.94 11.75
N LYS A 25 4.40 -1.22 11.74
CA LYS A 25 4.74 -0.18 12.72
C LYS A 25 3.67 0.92 12.85
N TYR A 26 2.90 1.14 11.78
CA TYR A 26 1.91 2.21 11.69
C TYR A 26 0.47 1.69 11.60
N ASP A 27 0.23 0.40 11.87
CA ASP A 27 -1.11 -0.20 11.77
C ASP A 27 -2.09 0.35 12.83
N ASP A 28 -1.59 0.96 13.90
CA ASP A 28 -2.40 1.55 14.97
C ASP A 28 -2.54 3.08 14.84
N VAL A 29 -2.11 3.66 13.71
CA VAL A 29 -2.37 5.08 13.44
C VAL A 29 -3.87 5.32 13.33
N ASN A 30 -4.36 6.33 14.05
CA ASN A 30 -5.76 6.70 14.02
C ASN A 30 -6.09 7.48 12.75
N VAL A 31 -6.46 6.74 11.70
CA VAL A 31 -6.86 7.28 10.39
C VAL A 31 -8.08 8.20 10.51
N ASP A 32 -9.04 7.91 11.39
CA ASP A 32 -10.21 8.78 11.61
C ASP A 32 -9.82 10.18 12.04
N LYS A 33 -8.90 10.28 13.00
CA LYS A 33 -8.40 11.56 13.50
C LYS A 33 -7.69 12.37 12.40
N ILE A 34 -6.99 11.69 11.50
CA ILE A 34 -6.34 12.31 10.34
C ILE A 34 -7.40 12.82 9.36
N LEU A 35 -8.35 11.97 8.98
CA LEU A 35 -9.40 12.28 8.00
C LEU A 35 -10.35 13.39 8.49
N GLN A 36 -10.58 13.50 9.79
CA GLN A 36 -11.42 14.56 10.38
C GLN A 36 -10.65 15.89 10.55
N ASN A 37 -9.32 15.88 10.48
CA ASN A 37 -8.51 17.08 10.64
C ASN A 37 -7.94 17.55 9.29
N ASN A 38 -8.63 18.51 8.67
CA ASN A 38 -8.25 19.08 7.37
C ASN A 38 -6.79 19.55 7.29
N ARG A 39 -6.24 20.11 8.37
CA ARG A 39 -4.84 20.57 8.40
C ARG A 39 -3.87 19.39 8.33
N VAL A 40 -4.12 18.36 9.14
CA VAL A 40 -3.28 17.15 9.16
C VAL A 40 -3.40 16.40 7.84
N LEU A 41 -4.62 16.16 7.36
CA LEU A 41 -4.86 15.50 6.08
C LEU A 41 -4.16 16.21 4.92
N THR A 42 -4.25 17.54 4.86
CA THR A 42 -3.57 18.34 3.82
C THR A 42 -2.05 18.15 3.88
N ASN A 43 -1.46 18.03 5.07
CA ASN A 43 -0.02 17.76 5.19
C ASN A 43 0.36 16.37 4.68
N TYR A 44 -0.45 15.34 4.94
CA TYR A 44 -0.24 14.00 4.36
C TYR A 44 -0.33 14.04 2.82
N ILE A 45 -1.34 14.72 2.27
CA ILE A 45 -1.51 14.86 0.82
C ILE A 45 -0.31 15.59 0.22
N ARG A 46 0.15 16.71 0.81
CA ARG A 46 1.35 17.42 0.35
C ARG A 46 2.60 16.54 0.40
N CYS A 47 2.78 15.76 1.46
CA CYS A 47 3.87 14.79 1.56
C CYS A 47 3.83 13.78 0.40
N LEU A 48 2.66 13.19 0.13
CA LEU A 48 2.46 12.25 -0.98
C LEU A 48 2.69 12.93 -2.34
N MET A 49 2.36 14.21 -2.47
CA MET A 49 2.56 14.99 -3.69
C MET A 49 3.97 15.54 -3.87
N ASP A 50 4.92 15.33 -2.94
CA ASP A 50 6.26 15.97 -2.94
C ASP A 50 6.22 17.50 -2.75
N GLU A 51 5.17 18.04 -2.12
CA GLU A 51 4.91 19.47 -1.97
C GLU A 51 5.10 19.98 -0.53
N GLY A 52 5.67 19.15 0.35
CA GLY A 52 5.84 19.50 1.75
C GLY A 52 6.55 18.42 2.58
N PRO A 53 6.77 18.70 3.87
CA PRO A 53 7.43 17.77 4.77
C PRO A 53 6.58 16.52 5.00
N CYS A 54 7.26 15.40 5.21
CA CYS A 54 6.65 14.11 5.54
C CYS A 54 6.94 13.73 6.99
N THR A 55 5.91 13.24 7.70
CA THR A 55 6.11 12.44 8.91
C THR A 55 6.81 11.12 8.56
N ALA A 56 7.33 10.41 9.56
CA ALA A 56 7.94 9.09 9.33
C ALA A 56 6.95 8.11 8.69
N GLU A 57 5.70 8.10 9.17
CA GLU A 57 4.61 7.32 8.59
C GLU A 57 4.28 7.75 7.16
N GLY A 58 4.07 9.05 6.92
CA GLY A 58 3.73 9.55 5.59
C GLY A 58 4.83 9.24 4.56
N ARG A 59 6.09 9.25 4.98
CA ARG A 59 7.23 8.85 4.15
C ARG A 59 7.21 7.37 3.81
N GLU A 60 6.89 6.52 4.78
CA GLU A 60 6.75 5.09 4.55
C GLU A 60 5.58 4.81 3.59
N LEU A 61 4.41 5.40 3.83
CA LEU A 61 3.26 5.31 2.94
C LEU A 61 3.62 5.76 1.52
N ARG A 62 4.29 6.90 1.38
CA ARG A 62 4.71 7.42 0.07
C ARG A 62 5.61 6.44 -0.69
N LYS A 63 6.49 5.75 0.03
CA LYS A 63 7.44 4.78 -0.52
C LYS A 63 6.73 3.48 -0.94
N THR A 64 5.76 3.00 -0.16
CA THR A 64 5.08 1.72 -0.41
C THR A 64 3.90 1.85 -1.38
N LEU A 65 3.29 3.03 -1.50
CA LEU A 65 2.07 3.24 -2.27
C LEU A 65 2.18 2.81 -3.76
N PRO A 66 3.26 3.12 -4.51
CA PRO A 66 3.38 2.65 -5.90
C PRO A 66 3.39 1.12 -6.02
N ASP A 67 4.16 0.44 -5.16
CA ASP A 67 4.22 -1.02 -5.13
C ASP A 67 2.85 -1.60 -4.76
N ALA A 68 2.17 -1.02 -3.76
CA ALA A 68 0.86 -1.48 -3.32
C ALA A 68 -0.21 -1.33 -4.41
N LEU A 69 -0.20 -0.25 -5.18
CA LEU A 69 -1.14 -0.07 -6.29
C LEU A 69 -0.83 -1.04 -7.44
N SER A 70 0.44 -1.24 -7.78
CA SER A 70 0.85 -2.14 -8.87
C SER A 70 0.63 -3.62 -8.56
N SER A 71 0.80 -4.02 -7.30
CA SER A 71 0.74 -5.41 -6.84
C SER A 71 -0.59 -5.77 -6.17
N ASP A 72 -1.60 -4.91 -6.31
CA ASP A 72 -2.92 -5.06 -5.71
C ASP A 72 -2.88 -5.33 -4.20
N CYS A 73 -2.02 -4.58 -3.51
CA CYS A 73 -1.83 -4.67 -2.07
C CYS A 73 -1.50 -6.10 -1.59
N SER A 74 -0.83 -6.92 -2.41
CA SER A 74 -0.52 -8.34 -2.09
C SER A 74 0.31 -8.49 -0.79
N LYS A 75 1.09 -7.46 -0.46
CA LYS A 75 1.91 -7.36 0.75
C LYS A 75 1.19 -6.70 1.94
N CYS A 76 -0.02 -6.20 1.74
CA CYS A 76 -0.82 -5.58 2.79
C CYS A 76 -1.42 -6.61 3.74
N ASN A 77 -1.64 -6.20 4.98
CA ASN A 77 -2.48 -6.93 5.92
C ASN A 77 -3.92 -6.42 5.90
N ASP A 78 -4.82 -7.08 6.63
CA ASP A 78 -6.25 -6.76 6.61
C ASP A 78 -6.55 -5.36 7.18
N LYS A 79 -5.83 -4.93 8.24
CA LYS A 79 -5.96 -3.57 8.77
C LYS A 79 -5.58 -2.54 7.71
N GLN A 80 -4.48 -2.74 7.01
CA GLN A 80 -3.99 -1.83 5.97
C GLN A 80 -4.99 -1.72 4.81
N LYS A 81 -5.61 -2.84 4.40
CA LYS A 81 -6.65 -2.84 3.36
C LYS A 81 -7.89 -2.05 3.79
N VAL A 82 -8.40 -2.31 5.00
CA VAL A 82 -9.56 -1.60 5.56
C VAL A 82 -9.28 -0.10 5.70
N MET A 83 -8.09 0.27 6.18
CA MET A 83 -7.68 1.66 6.27
C MET A 83 -7.57 2.32 4.89
N ALA A 84 -7.00 1.62 3.89
CA ALA A 84 -6.89 2.14 2.53
C ALA A 84 -8.27 2.42 1.92
N GLU A 85 -9.20 1.47 1.99
CA GLU A 85 -10.58 1.63 1.51
C GLU A 85 -11.26 2.84 2.16
N LYS A 86 -11.12 2.99 3.48
CA LYS A 86 -11.68 4.12 4.22
C LYS A 86 -11.12 5.46 3.74
N VAL A 87 -9.81 5.55 3.54
CA VAL A 87 -9.15 6.76 3.04
C VAL A 87 -9.63 7.08 1.62
N ILE A 88 -9.67 6.08 0.73
CA ILE A 88 -10.14 6.24 -0.65
C ILE A 88 -11.56 6.79 -0.67
N ASN A 89 -12.48 6.15 0.05
CA ASN A 89 -13.88 6.57 0.10
C ASN A 89 -14.03 8.00 0.66
N HIS A 90 -13.27 8.34 1.69
CA HIS A 90 -13.26 9.71 2.23
C HIS A 90 -12.74 10.72 1.20
N LEU A 91 -11.62 10.43 0.52
CA LEU A 91 -11.03 11.34 -0.45
C LEU A 91 -11.95 11.54 -1.66
N LYS A 92 -12.54 10.47 -2.20
CA LYS A 92 -13.52 10.55 -3.30
C LYS A 92 -14.72 11.42 -2.92
N ALA A 93 -15.26 11.25 -1.72
CA ALA A 93 -16.46 11.94 -1.29
C ALA A 93 -16.23 13.40 -0.83
N LYS A 94 -15.14 13.67 -0.11
CA LYS A 94 -14.93 14.96 0.60
C LYS A 94 -13.75 15.77 0.08
N ARG A 95 -12.85 15.17 -0.71
CA ARG A 95 -11.60 15.80 -1.18
C ARG A 95 -11.33 15.42 -2.64
N SER A 96 -12.36 15.43 -3.50
CA SER A 96 -12.28 14.95 -4.89
C SER A 96 -11.12 15.54 -5.69
N ARG A 97 -10.85 16.85 -5.55
CA ARG A 97 -9.68 17.49 -6.18
C ARG A 97 -8.36 16.89 -5.72
N ASP A 98 -8.19 16.60 -4.43
CA ASP A 98 -6.97 15.97 -3.92
C ASP A 98 -6.89 14.51 -4.37
N TRP A 99 -8.02 13.80 -4.43
CA TRP A 99 -8.12 12.46 -4.98
C TRP A 99 -7.63 12.41 -6.43
N ASP A 100 -8.14 13.30 -7.30
CA ASP A 100 -7.77 13.34 -8.72
C ASP A 100 -6.27 13.61 -8.91
N ARG A 101 -5.69 14.48 -8.07
CA ARG A 101 -4.24 14.76 -8.09
C ARG A 101 -3.41 13.55 -7.69
N LEU A 102 -3.83 12.83 -6.65
CA LEU A 102 -3.16 11.60 -6.22
C LEU A 102 -3.27 10.50 -7.28
N VAL A 103 -4.44 10.32 -7.88
CA VAL A 103 -4.65 9.36 -9.00
C VAL A 103 -3.76 9.71 -10.18
N ALA A 104 -3.70 10.98 -10.59
CA ALA A 104 -2.84 11.41 -11.68
C ALA A 104 -1.34 11.12 -11.42
N LYS A 105 -0.91 11.18 -10.16
CA LYS A 105 0.48 10.90 -9.78
C LYS A 105 0.79 9.40 -9.68
N TYR A 106 -0.10 8.62 -9.07
CA TYR A 106 0.17 7.24 -8.67
C TYR A 106 -0.48 6.18 -9.56
N ASP A 107 -1.52 6.53 -10.31
CA ASP A 107 -2.22 5.67 -11.26
C ASP A 107 -2.45 6.38 -12.62
N PRO A 108 -1.39 6.86 -13.29
CA PRO A 108 -1.52 7.64 -14.53
C PRO A 108 -2.16 6.86 -15.68
N HIS A 109 -2.06 5.52 -15.65
CA HIS A 109 -2.66 4.62 -16.65
C HIS A 109 -4.07 4.12 -16.25
N GLY A 110 -4.56 4.51 -15.07
CA GLY A 110 -5.86 4.14 -14.55
C GLY A 110 -6.02 2.64 -14.29
N GLU A 111 -4.92 1.91 -14.10
CA GLU A 111 -4.96 0.46 -13.91
C GLU A 111 -5.57 0.09 -12.57
N TYR A 112 -5.20 0.80 -11.50
CA TYR A 112 -5.80 0.60 -10.19
C TYR A 112 -7.28 0.97 -10.21
N LYS A 113 -7.62 2.13 -10.79
CA LYS A 113 -9.01 2.57 -10.93
C LYS A 113 -9.87 1.53 -11.66
N LYS A 114 -9.39 0.97 -12.77
CA LYS A 114 -10.08 -0.08 -13.53
C LYS A 114 -10.34 -1.36 -12.73
N ARG A 115 -9.42 -1.74 -11.83
CA ARG A 115 -9.59 -2.91 -10.97
C ARG A 115 -10.59 -2.64 -9.85
N TYR A 116 -10.44 -1.50 -9.19
CA TYR A 116 -11.22 -1.17 -8.00
C TYR A 116 -12.66 -0.76 -8.30
N GLU A 117 -12.93 -0.09 -9.43
CA GLU A 117 -14.30 0.28 -9.84
C GLU A 117 -15.13 -0.91 -10.38
N LYS A 118 -14.50 -2.07 -10.59
CA LYS A 118 -15.17 -3.32 -11.00
C LYS A 118 -15.52 -4.24 -9.83
N SER A 119 -15.06 -3.91 -8.61
CA SER A 119 -15.38 -4.65 -7.38
C SER A 119 -16.57 -4.01 -6.69
#